data_AF-A0A0J1ERP9-F1
#
_entry.id   AF-A0A0J1ERP9-F1
#
_cell.length_a   1.000
_cell.length_b   1.000
_cell.length_c   1.000
_cell.angle_alpha   90.00
_cell.angle_beta   90.00
_cell.angle_gamma   90.00
#
_symmetry.space_group_name_H-M   'P 1'
#
loop_
_entity.id
_entity.type
_entity.pdbx_description
1 polymer ?
#
loop_
_entity_poly.entity_id
_entity_poly.type
_entity_poly.pdbx_seq_one_letter_code
_entity_poly.pdbx_strand_id
1 'polypeptide(L)' 'MESLVIVGASLAGLSAARAARSLGFGGRVVIIGDELQRPYDRPPLSKDFLAGRIEVADLTLE' A
#
# COMPACT_ATOMS: atom_id res chain seq x y z
N MET A 1 -10.32 23.21 2.87
CA MET A 1 -9.29 22.30 2.34
C MET A 1 -9.63 20.92 2.85
N GLU A 2 -10.16 20.03 2.02
CA GLU A 2 -10.57 18.69 2.47
C GLU A 2 -9.37 17.74 2.54
N SER A 3 -9.36 16.85 3.54
CA SER A 3 -8.32 15.85 3.73
C SER A 3 -8.94 14.47 3.94
N LEU A 4 -8.42 13.47 3.23
CA LEU A 4 -8.73 12.06 3.44
C LEU A 4 -7.54 11.40 4.15
N VAL A 5 -7.78 10.91 5.36
CA VAL A 5 -6.78 10.18 6.15
C VAL A 5 -7.12 8.70 6.14
N ILE A 6 -6.17 7.87 5.71
CA ILE A 6 -6.29 6.42 5.63
C ILE A 6 -5.31 5.82 6.63
N VAL A 7 -5.82 5.07 7.60
CA VAL A 7 -4.99 4.34 8.58
C VAL A 7 -4.84 2.91 8.09
N GLY A 8 -3.60 2.54 7.77
CA GLY A 8 -3.21 1.25 7.19
C GLY A 8 -2.51 1.41 5.83
N ALA A 9 -1.17 1.41 5.83
CA ALA A 9 -0.33 1.51 4.63
C ALA A 9 -0.06 0.16 3.95
N SER A 10 -1.12 -0.63 3.76
CA SER A 10 -1.08 -1.93 3.06
C SER A 10 -1.95 -1.87 1.80
N LEU A 11 -2.16 -3.01 1.13
CA LEU A 11 -2.91 -3.14 -0.12
C LEU A 11 -4.26 -2.39 -0.09
N ALA A 12 -5.04 -2.55 0.98
CA ALA A 12 -6.36 -1.93 1.09
C ALA A 12 -6.27 -0.40 1.14
N GLY A 13 -5.37 0.14 1.97
CA GLY A 13 -5.21 1.60 2.11
C GLY A 13 -4.65 2.25 0.85
N LEU A 14 -3.68 1.59 0.20
CA LEU A 14 -3.14 2.05 -1.07
C LEU A 14 -4.20 2.03 -2.18
N SER A 15 -5.01 0.97 -2.23
CA SER A 15 -6.13 0.85 -3.17
C SER A 15 -7.19 1.92 -2.93
N ALA A 16 -7.53 2.22 -1.68
CA ALA A 16 -8.46 3.29 -1.34
C ALA A 16 -7.92 4.67 -1.76
N ALA A 17 -6.63 4.94 -1.52
CA ALA A 17 -5.99 6.19 -1.96
C ALA A 17 -6.00 6.34 -3.49
N ARG A 18 -5.68 5.26 -4.21
CA ARG A 18 -5.73 5.21 -5.68
C ARG A 18 -7.14 5.45 -6.20
N ALA A 19 -8.13 4.78 -5.62
CA ALA A 19 -9.54 4.94 -5.98
C ALA A 19 -10.02 6.38 -5.72
N ALA A 20 -9.68 6.97 -4.59
CA ALA A 20 -10.02 8.36 -4.29
C ALA A 20 -9.46 9.30 -5.38
N ARG A 21 -8.20 9.11 -5.78
CA ARG A 21 -7.59 9.89 -6.88
C ARG A 21 -8.26 9.64 -8.23
N SER A 22 -8.53 8.40 -8.60
CA SER A 22 -9.17 8.07 -9.88
C SER A 22 -10.61 8.58 -9.97
N LEU A 23 -11.30 8.71 -8.82
CA LEU A 23 -12.66 9.26 -8.72
C LEU A 23 -12.69 10.79 -8.57
N GLY A 24 -11.54 11.47 -8.70
CA GLY A 24 -11.48 12.94 -8.74
C GLY A 24 -11.41 13.62 -7.39
N PHE A 25 -11.09 12.91 -6.30
CA PHE A 25 -10.84 13.57 -5.02
C PHE A 25 -9.62 14.49 -5.14
N GLY A 26 -9.85 15.81 -5.10
CA GLY A 26 -8.83 16.85 -5.22
C GLY A 26 -8.19 17.28 -3.90
N GLY A 27 -8.68 16.78 -2.77
CA GLY A 27 -8.17 17.11 -1.44
C GLY A 27 -6.81 16.48 -1.13
N ARG A 28 -6.26 16.79 0.04
CA ARG A 28 -5.02 16.13 0.52
C ARG A 28 -5.34 14.68 0.88
N VAL A 29 -4.50 13.74 0.45
CA VAL A 29 -4.59 12.33 0.87
C VAL A 29 -3.38 12.03 1.76
N VAL A 30 -3.63 11.46 2.93
CA VAL A 30 -2.59 11.04 3.88
C VAL A 30 -2.81 9.57 4.20
N ILE A 31 -1.78 8.76 4.04
CA ILE A 31 -1.79 7.35 4.44
C ILE A 31 -0.85 7.22 5.63
N ILE A 32 -1.33 6.60 6.70
CA ILE A 32 -0.57 6.36 7.93
C ILE A 32 -0.34 4.86 8.05
N GLY A 33 0.92 4.45 8.12
CA GLY A 33 1.34 3.08 8.41
C GLY A 33 2.18 3.06 9.68
N ASP A 34 2.10 1.96 10.43
CA ASP A 34 2.94 1.72 11.61
C ASP A 34 4.27 1.01 11.24
N GLU A 35 4.35 0.46 10.03
CA GLU A 35 5.53 -0.24 9.53
C GLU A 35 6.52 0.74 8.87
N LEU A 36 7.81 0.53 9.10
CA LEU A 36 8.88 1.33 8.49
C LEU A 36 9.06 1.06 6.98
N GLN A 37 8.57 -0.09 6.52
CA GLN A 37 8.70 -0.52 5.14
C GLN A 37 7.65 0.17 4.26
N ARG A 38 8.02 0.41 3.00
CA ARG A 38 7.05 0.83 1.97
C ARG A 38 5.94 -0.22 1.82
N PRO A 39 4.72 0.17 1.39
CA PRO A 39 3.63 -0.79 1.18
C PRO A 39 4.06 -1.96 0.28
N TYR A 40 3.81 -3.19 0.74
CA TYR A 40 4.23 -4.41 0.05
C TYR A 40 3.15 -5.50 0.08
N ASP A 41 3.24 -6.46 -0.84
CA ASP A 41 2.31 -7.58 -0.91
C ASP A 41 2.65 -8.65 0.13
N ARG A 42 1.65 -9.01 0.94
CA ARG A 42 1.81 -9.97 2.04
C ARG A 42 1.63 -11.43 1.62
N PRO A 43 0.68 -11.80 0.74
CA PRO A 43 0.53 -13.18 0.26
C PRO A 43 1.80 -13.90 -0.19
N PRO A 44 2.78 -13.27 -0.87
CA PRO A 44 4.01 -13.95 -1.28
C PRO A 44 4.95 -14.26 -0.10
N LEU A 45 4.84 -13.55 1.02
CA LEU A 45 5.70 -13.74 2.21
C LEU A 45 5.62 -15.14 2.81
N SER A 46 4.50 -15.85 2.65
CA SER A 46 4.32 -17.23 3.10
C SER A 46 4.44 -18.26 1.97
N LYS A 47 4.80 -17.81 0.76
CA LYS A 47 4.83 -18.62 -0.46
C LYS A 47 6.17 -18.44 -1.19
N ASP A 48 6.16 -17.74 -2.32
CA ASP A 48 7.31 -17.66 -3.21
C ASP A 48 8.49 -16.92 -2.57
N PHE A 49 8.24 -15.90 -1.74
CA PHE A 49 9.30 -15.23 -1.00
C PHE A 49 9.91 -16.15 0.04
N LEU A 50 9.08 -16.86 0.82
CA LEU A 50 9.55 -17.85 1.80
C LEU A 50 10.31 -19.01 1.14
N ALA A 51 9.92 -19.37 -0.08
CA ALA A 51 10.57 -20.38 -0.90
C ALA A 51 11.84 -19.87 -1.62
N GLY A 52 12.21 -18.60 -1.45
CA GLY A 52 13.39 -17.99 -2.10
C GLY A 52 13.28 -17.86 -3.61
N ARG A 53 12.07 -17.77 -4.16
CA ARG A 53 11.81 -17.68 -5.62
C ARG A 53 11.68 -16.25 -6.13
N ILE A 54 11.43 -15.30 -5.22
CA ILE A 54 11.30 -13.88 -5.52
C ILE A 54 12.08 -13.08 -4.48
N GLU A 55 12.46 -11.86 -4.84
CA GLU A 55 13.24 -10.95 -4.01
C GLU A 55 12.36 -9.90 -3.33
N VAL A 56 12.91 -9.16 -2.36
CA VAL A 56 12.19 -8.07 -1.67
C VAL A 56 11.65 -7.03 -2.65
N ALA A 57 12.37 -6.78 -3.75
CA ALA A 57 11.95 -5.84 -4.78
C ALA A 57 10.64 -6.26 -5.47
N ASP A 58 10.36 -7.56 -5.56
CA ASP A 58 9.14 -8.10 -6.19
C ASP A 58 7.91 -7.95 -5.31
N LEU A 59 8.08 -7.55 -4.05
CA LEU A 59 6.98 -7.36 -3.10
C LEU A 59 6.38 -5.96 -3.14
N THR A 60 6.99 -5.00 -3.82
CA THR A 60 6.53 -3.59 -3.82
C THR A 60 5.12 -3.45 -4.38
N LEU A 61 4.27 -2.66 -3.70
CA LEU A 61 2.96 -2.26 -4.23
C LEU A 61 2.99 -0.92 -4.95
N GLU A 62 4.10 -0.19 -4.90
CA GLU A 62 4.35 1.10 -5.54
C GLU A 62 5.21 0.96 -6.80
#